data_AF-A0A2N7XWK5-F1
#
_entry.id   AF-A0A2N7XWK5-F1
#
_cell.length_a   1.000
_cell.length_b   1.000
_cell.length_c   1.000
_cell.angle_alpha   90.00
_cell.angle_beta   90.00
_cell.angle_gamma   90.00
#
_symmetry.space_group_name_H-M   'P 1'
#
loop_
_entity.id
_entity.type
_entity.pdbx_description
1 polymer ?
#
loop_
_entity_poly.entity_id
_entity_poly.type
_entity_poly.pdbx_seq_one_letter_code
_entity_poly.pdbx_strand_id
1 'polypeptide(L)'
;MGKDTKILIPEIPGEWTERTRSGSKCIWNDGWHGKPHRNGLPYVELTAPEKGLYAERIDGAWYWVSGCAKCTGSGERYSYSVCDMHDVCRLCSTHRSKLTETPWGHPDGFTCKPCQDAEDAVAKAAALAKVAETDYDEWDYRSQDECKCPHCATVIHIESEDYGDKNMTCDTCGGEFELVTEYTIQFTTKVIGERLTA
;
A
#
# COMPACT_ATOMS: atom_id res chain seq x y z
N MET A 1 10.61 -21.26 -10.30
CA MET A 1 11.65 -20.60 -9.48
C MET A 1 11.65 -21.23 -8.10
N GLY A 2 12.82 -21.65 -7.60
CA GLY A 2 12.94 -22.34 -6.32
C GLY A 2 13.36 -21.38 -5.20
N LYS A 3 13.19 -21.82 -3.95
CA LYS A 3 13.62 -21.09 -2.75
C LYS A 3 15.13 -20.79 -2.76
N ASP A 4 15.92 -21.70 -3.31
CA ASP A 4 17.39 -21.61 -3.34
C ASP A 4 17.94 -21.12 -4.70
N THR A 5 17.11 -20.45 -5.51
CA THR A 5 17.57 -19.89 -6.79
C THR A 5 18.69 -18.87 -6.54
N LYS A 6 19.90 -19.22 -7.00
CA LYS A 6 21.11 -18.40 -6.93
C LYS A 6 21.89 -18.56 -8.23
N ILE A 7 21.91 -17.54 -9.08
CA ILE A 7 22.60 -17.54 -10.38
C ILE A 7 23.70 -16.48 -10.32
N LEU A 8 24.96 -16.86 -10.51
CA LEU A 8 26.09 -15.92 -10.46
C LEU A 8 25.94 -14.83 -11.54
N ILE A 9 26.29 -13.60 -11.19
CA ILE A 9 26.40 -12.45 -12.11
C ILE A 9 27.88 -12.19 -12.36
N PRO A 10 28.52 -12.87 -13.33
CA PRO A 10 29.97 -12.74 -13.57
C PRO A 10 30.39 -11.35 -14.08
N GLU A 11 29.44 -10.57 -14.61
CA GLU A 11 29.70 -9.24 -15.17
C GLU A 11 29.97 -8.17 -14.10
N ILE A 12 29.56 -8.41 -12.85
CA ILE A 12 29.68 -7.44 -11.76
C ILE A 12 30.73 -7.91 -10.76
N PRO A 13 31.81 -7.14 -10.57
CA PRO A 13 32.82 -7.46 -9.57
C PRO A 13 32.25 -7.54 -8.15
N GLY A 14 32.75 -8.50 -7.38
CA GLY A 14 32.26 -8.81 -6.04
C GLY A 14 32.49 -7.70 -5.01
N GLU A 15 33.52 -6.87 -5.23
CA GLU A 15 33.87 -5.72 -4.42
C GLU A 15 32.91 -4.53 -4.63
N TRP A 16 32.09 -4.54 -5.69
CA TRP A 16 31.08 -3.49 -5.89
C TRP A 16 29.95 -3.67 -4.88
N THR A 17 29.59 -2.59 -4.20
CA THR A 17 28.64 -2.64 -3.07
C THR A 17 27.34 -1.89 -3.35
N GLU A 18 27.32 -1.02 -4.36
CA GLU A 18 26.25 -0.07 -4.59
C GLU A 18 25.35 -0.51 -5.74
N ARG A 19 24.12 -0.93 -5.40
CA ARG A 19 23.10 -1.40 -6.35
C ARG A 19 21.75 -0.77 -6.05
N THR A 20 21.21 -0.04 -7.03
CA THR A 20 19.80 0.37 -7.06
C THR A 20 18.99 -0.57 -7.94
N ARG A 21 17.67 -0.54 -7.79
CA ARG A 21 16.74 -1.34 -8.59
C ARG A 21 15.70 -0.41 -9.19
N SER A 22 15.40 -0.62 -10.47
CA SER A 22 14.32 0.05 -11.18
C SER A 22 13.51 -0.99 -11.96
N GLY A 23 12.34 -1.38 -11.44
CA GLY A 23 11.54 -2.46 -12.00
C GLY A 23 12.32 -3.79 -12.06
N SER A 24 12.48 -4.37 -13.24
CA SER A 24 13.26 -5.61 -13.46
C SER A 24 14.77 -5.38 -13.63
N LYS A 25 15.22 -4.12 -13.61
CA LYS A 25 16.62 -3.74 -13.82
C LYS A 25 17.35 -3.56 -12.51
N CYS A 26 18.55 -4.11 -12.41
CA CYS A 26 19.50 -3.81 -11.35
C CYS A 26 20.59 -2.91 -11.94
N ILE A 27 20.88 -1.83 -11.23
CA ILE A 27 21.77 -0.77 -11.69
C ILE A 27 22.87 -0.63 -10.65
N TRP A 28 24.12 -0.71 -11.07
CA TRP A 28 25.29 -0.53 -10.23
C TRP A 28 25.93 0.81 -10.51
N ASN A 29 26.38 1.46 -9.42
CA ASN A 29 26.98 2.79 -9.47
C ASN A 29 26.06 3.77 -10.21
N ASP A 30 24.77 3.75 -9.85
CA ASP A 30 23.76 4.62 -10.42
C ASP A 30 24.06 6.08 -10.06
N GLY A 31 24.04 6.93 -11.07
CA GLY A 31 24.34 8.35 -10.91
C GLY A 31 23.19 9.11 -10.24
N TRP A 32 23.48 10.31 -9.73
CA TRP A 32 22.43 11.22 -9.26
C TRP A 32 22.16 12.30 -10.32
N HIS A 33 20.92 12.40 -10.81
CA HIS A 33 20.49 13.42 -11.79
C HIS A 33 21.43 13.56 -13.01
N GLY A 34 21.78 12.43 -13.64
CA GLY A 34 22.64 12.43 -14.84
C GLY A 34 24.12 12.70 -14.58
N LYS A 35 24.56 12.76 -13.31
CA LYS A 35 25.98 12.84 -12.95
C LYS A 35 26.55 11.44 -12.68
N PRO A 36 27.81 11.18 -13.05
CA PRO A 36 28.49 9.93 -12.68
C PRO A 36 28.48 9.71 -11.17
N HIS A 37 28.44 8.44 -10.78
CA HIS A 37 28.43 8.06 -9.39
C HIS A 37 29.75 8.45 -8.67
N ARG A 38 29.67 8.73 -7.36
CA ARG A 38 30.77 9.35 -6.59
C ARG A 38 31.96 8.43 -6.33
N ASN A 39 31.77 7.12 -6.50
CA ASN A 39 32.81 6.11 -6.24
C ASN A 39 33.78 5.93 -7.43
N GLY A 40 33.58 6.63 -8.55
CA GLY A 40 34.44 6.55 -9.74
C GLY A 40 34.34 5.22 -10.50
N LEU A 41 33.40 4.35 -10.10
CA LEU A 41 33.12 3.09 -10.80
C LEU A 41 32.15 3.34 -11.96
N PRO A 42 32.21 2.53 -13.03
CA PRO A 42 31.34 2.72 -14.18
C PRO A 42 29.89 2.34 -13.86
N TYR A 43 28.96 3.05 -14.51
CA TYR A 43 27.55 2.70 -14.53
C TYR A 43 27.35 1.37 -15.26
N VAL A 44 26.63 0.43 -14.64
CA VAL A 44 26.24 -0.83 -15.28
C VAL A 44 24.78 -1.11 -14.98
N GLU A 45 24.03 -1.47 -16.02
CA GLU A 45 22.62 -1.85 -15.91
C GLU A 45 22.43 -3.25 -16.48
N LEU A 46 21.90 -4.17 -15.67
CA LEU A 46 21.56 -5.51 -16.09
C LEU A 46 20.09 -5.78 -15.82
N THR A 47 19.45 -6.48 -16.76
CA THR A 47 18.09 -7.00 -16.57
C THR A 47 18.20 -8.43 -16.07
N ALA A 48 17.39 -8.77 -15.06
CA ALA A 48 17.35 -10.12 -14.54
C ALA A 48 16.93 -11.12 -15.64
N PRO A 49 17.51 -12.34 -15.67
CA PRO A 49 17.22 -13.32 -16.72
C PRO A 49 15.78 -13.83 -16.68
N GLU A 50 15.15 -13.77 -15.50
CA GLU A 50 13.75 -14.12 -15.30
C GLU A 50 13.05 -13.09 -14.40
N LYS A 51 11.76 -12.85 -14.68
CA LYS A 51 10.91 -12.02 -13.83
C LYS A 51 10.77 -12.65 -12.45
N GLY A 52 10.88 -11.82 -11.40
CA GLY A 52 10.88 -12.25 -10.01
C GLY A 52 12.27 -12.46 -9.41
N LEU A 53 13.33 -12.33 -10.22
CA LEU A 53 14.70 -12.28 -9.72
C LEU A 53 15.14 -10.84 -9.45
N TYR A 54 16.09 -10.68 -8.54
CA TYR A 54 16.84 -9.45 -8.31
C TYR A 54 18.27 -9.76 -7.91
N ALA A 55 19.15 -8.77 -8.04
CA ALA A 55 20.56 -8.94 -7.68
C ALA A 55 20.79 -8.72 -6.18
N GLU A 56 21.41 -9.70 -5.54
CA GLU A 56 21.84 -9.64 -4.14
C GLU A 56 23.32 -10.04 -4.01
N ARG A 57 24.03 -9.35 -3.12
CA ARG A 57 25.42 -9.64 -2.84
C ARG A 57 25.50 -10.65 -1.70
N ILE A 58 26.07 -11.82 -1.97
CA ILE A 58 26.18 -12.93 -1.03
C ILE A 58 27.62 -13.44 -1.08
N ASP A 59 28.28 -13.55 0.08
CA ASP A 59 29.66 -14.07 0.19
C ASP A 59 30.67 -13.38 -0.75
N GLY A 60 30.54 -12.07 -0.92
CA GLY A 60 31.46 -11.28 -1.74
C GLY A 60 31.29 -11.44 -3.25
N ALA A 61 30.19 -12.00 -3.73
CA ALA A 61 29.83 -12.02 -5.16
C ALA A 61 28.35 -11.67 -5.36
N TRP A 62 28.00 -11.24 -6.58
CA TRP A 62 26.63 -10.90 -6.94
C TRP A 62 25.89 -12.07 -7.57
N TYR A 63 24.64 -12.27 -7.15
CA TYR A 63 23.78 -13.33 -7.64
C TYR A 63 22.39 -12.81 -7.96
N TRP A 64 21.77 -13.35 -9.01
CA TRP A 64 20.33 -13.29 -9.17
C TRP A 64 19.68 -14.26 -8.19
N VAL A 65 18.81 -13.73 -7.33
CA VAL A 65 18.07 -14.48 -6.31
C VAL A 65 16.57 -14.23 -6.42
N SER A 66 15.77 -15.16 -5.89
CA SER A 66 14.30 -15.03 -5.91
C SER A 66 13.84 -13.94 -4.94
N GLY A 67 13.15 -12.92 -5.46
CA GLY A 67 12.47 -11.90 -4.65
C GLY A 67 11.01 -12.22 -4.37
N CYS A 68 10.53 -13.39 -4.77
CA CYS A 68 9.13 -13.76 -4.59
C CYS A 68 8.94 -14.46 -3.25
N ALA A 69 8.28 -13.78 -2.30
CA ALA A 69 8.03 -14.28 -0.95
C ALA A 69 7.29 -15.64 -0.94
N LYS A 70 6.43 -15.88 -1.94
CA LYS A 70 5.75 -17.15 -2.13
C LYS A 70 6.69 -18.28 -2.58
N CYS A 71 7.66 -17.98 -3.45
CA CYS A 71 8.66 -18.97 -3.88
C CYS A 71 9.66 -19.29 -2.77
N THR A 72 10.10 -18.27 -2.02
CA THR A 72 11.10 -18.43 -0.96
C THR A 72 10.49 -18.93 0.35
N GLY A 73 9.18 -18.77 0.53
CA GLY A 73 8.51 -19.04 1.80
C GLY A 73 9.06 -18.16 2.92
N SER A 74 9.45 -16.91 2.60
CA SER A 74 10.05 -15.98 3.58
C SER A 74 9.08 -15.52 4.67
N GLY A 75 7.76 -15.65 4.42
CA GLY A 75 6.73 -15.11 5.31
C GLY A 75 6.57 -13.59 5.22
N GLU A 76 7.29 -12.93 4.32
CA GLU A 76 7.16 -11.49 4.09
C GLU A 76 5.78 -11.14 3.54
N ARG A 77 5.22 -10.03 4.05
CA ARG A 77 3.90 -9.54 3.65
C ARG A 77 3.83 -9.16 2.17
N TYR A 78 4.93 -8.70 1.58
CA TYR A 78 5.01 -8.32 0.18
C TYR A 78 6.28 -8.90 -0.44
N SER A 79 6.16 -9.42 -1.67
CA SER A 79 7.33 -9.87 -2.44
C SER A 79 8.17 -8.69 -2.90
N TYR A 80 9.48 -8.74 -2.72
CA TYR A 80 10.41 -7.77 -3.29
C TYR A 80 10.37 -7.75 -4.83
N SER A 81 10.19 -8.92 -5.45
CA SER A 81 10.03 -9.10 -6.90
C SER A 81 9.11 -10.30 -7.18
N VAL A 82 7.92 -10.05 -7.72
CA VAL A 82 6.93 -11.11 -8.01
C VAL A 82 7.36 -11.88 -9.27
N CYS A 83 7.45 -13.21 -9.17
CA CYS A 83 7.74 -14.06 -10.32
C CYS A 83 6.50 -14.23 -11.21
N ASP A 84 6.70 -14.59 -12.48
CA ASP A 84 5.59 -14.71 -13.44
C ASP A 84 4.49 -15.68 -13.00
N MET A 85 4.89 -16.84 -12.45
CA MET A 85 3.96 -17.84 -11.92
C MET A 85 3.06 -17.30 -10.79
N HIS A 86 3.57 -16.36 -9.98
CA HIS A 86 2.81 -15.75 -8.89
C HIS A 86 2.25 -14.37 -9.24
N ASP A 87 2.40 -13.91 -10.49
CA ASP A 87 1.79 -12.68 -10.98
C ASP A 87 0.34 -12.94 -11.43
N VAL A 88 -0.43 -13.53 -10.51
CA VAL A 88 -1.81 -13.96 -10.69
C VAL A 88 -2.72 -13.37 -9.61
N CYS A 89 -4.00 -13.20 -9.94
CA CYS A 89 -5.01 -12.77 -8.99
C CYS A 89 -5.09 -13.78 -7.83
N ARG A 90 -5.12 -13.29 -6.59
CA ARG A 90 -5.18 -14.14 -5.40
C ARG A 90 -6.46 -14.97 -5.30
N LEU A 91 -7.56 -14.51 -5.92
CA LEU A 91 -8.87 -15.16 -5.84
C LEU A 91 -9.16 -16.09 -7.01
N CYS A 92 -8.92 -15.65 -8.24
CA CYS A 92 -9.29 -16.40 -9.44
C CYS A 92 -8.09 -16.91 -10.27
N SER A 93 -6.87 -16.67 -9.80
CA SER A 93 -5.61 -17.07 -10.47
C SER A 93 -5.45 -16.52 -11.89
N THR A 94 -6.22 -15.51 -12.29
CA THR A 94 -6.03 -14.82 -13.58
C THR A 94 -4.70 -14.09 -13.59
N HIS A 95 -3.86 -14.38 -14.58
CA HIS A 95 -2.55 -13.74 -14.73
C HIS A 95 -2.68 -12.25 -15.09
N ARG A 96 -1.78 -11.41 -14.54
CA ARG A 96 -1.81 -9.95 -14.72
C ARG A 96 -1.81 -9.52 -16.18
N SER A 97 -1.09 -10.25 -17.05
CA SER A 97 -1.04 -9.94 -18.49
C SER A 97 -2.37 -10.08 -19.22
N LYS A 98 -3.37 -10.72 -18.61
CA LYS A 98 -4.72 -10.88 -19.18
C LYS A 98 -5.69 -9.81 -18.69
N LEU A 99 -5.27 -8.91 -17.80
CA LEU A 99 -6.12 -7.87 -17.25
C LEU A 99 -6.15 -6.66 -18.19
N THR A 100 -7.34 -6.09 -18.36
CA THR A 100 -7.56 -4.82 -19.06
C THR A 100 -7.57 -3.62 -18.12
N GLU A 101 -7.79 -3.86 -16.83
CA GLU A 101 -7.92 -2.83 -15.79
C GLU A 101 -6.82 -2.97 -14.74
N THR A 102 -6.48 -1.84 -14.09
CA THR A 102 -5.50 -1.81 -13.01
C THR A 102 -6.02 -2.62 -11.81
N PRO A 103 -5.27 -3.64 -11.34
CA PRO A 103 -5.68 -4.44 -10.19
C PRO A 103 -5.32 -3.76 -8.86
N TRP A 104 -5.96 -4.21 -7.78
CA TRP A 104 -5.71 -3.76 -6.42
C TRP A 104 -4.54 -4.54 -5.82
N GLY A 105 -3.59 -3.83 -5.22
CA GLY A 105 -2.48 -4.43 -4.50
C GLY A 105 -2.95 -5.11 -3.22
N HIS A 106 -2.46 -6.31 -2.94
CA HIS A 106 -2.74 -7.06 -1.72
C HIS A 106 -1.44 -7.68 -1.20
N PRO A 107 -1.28 -7.90 0.12
CA PRO A 107 -0.16 -8.67 0.67
C PRO A 107 0.13 -9.96 -0.11
N ASP A 108 -0.89 -10.77 -0.31
CA ASP A 108 -0.79 -12.04 -1.05
C ASP A 108 -0.73 -11.90 -2.58
N GLY A 109 -0.53 -10.70 -3.13
CA GLY A 109 -0.40 -10.45 -4.57
C GLY A 109 -1.29 -9.30 -5.05
N PHE A 110 -2.26 -9.61 -5.91
CA PHE A 110 -3.24 -8.62 -6.34
C PHE A 110 -4.64 -9.22 -6.47
N THR A 111 -5.64 -8.35 -6.48
CA THR A 111 -7.03 -8.69 -6.78
C THR A 111 -7.41 -8.02 -8.11
N CYS A 112 -7.91 -8.79 -9.08
CA CYS A 112 -8.41 -8.20 -10.33
C CYS A 112 -9.77 -7.52 -10.11
N LYS A 113 -10.13 -6.57 -11.01
CA LYS A 113 -11.39 -5.80 -10.91
C LYS A 113 -12.63 -6.66 -10.62
N PRO A 114 -12.92 -7.74 -11.37
CA PRO A 114 -14.13 -8.52 -11.11
C PRO A 114 -14.14 -9.19 -9.74
N CYS A 115 -12.97 -9.59 -9.24
CA CYS A 115 -12.84 -10.17 -7.91
C CYS A 115 -12.99 -9.11 -6.81
N GLN A 116 -12.43 -7.91 -7.02
CA GLN A 116 -12.59 -6.80 -6.10
C GLN A 116 -14.05 -6.38 -6.03
N ASP A 117 -14.72 -6.23 -7.17
CA ASP A 117 -16.14 -5.88 -7.25
C ASP A 117 -17.03 -6.90 -6.55
N ALA A 118 -16.70 -8.18 -6.63
CA ALA A 118 -17.42 -9.23 -5.92
C ALA A 118 -17.24 -9.11 -4.38
N GLU A 119 -16.02 -8.84 -3.91
CA GLU A 119 -15.75 -8.61 -2.48
C GLU A 119 -16.43 -7.32 -2.00
N ASP A 120 -16.36 -6.24 -2.77
CA ASP A 120 -16.99 -4.95 -2.47
C ASP A 120 -18.51 -5.07 -2.44
N ALA A 121 -19.11 -5.85 -3.36
CA ALA A 121 -20.54 -6.12 -3.35
C ALA A 121 -20.98 -6.89 -2.09
N VAL A 122 -20.19 -7.86 -1.64
CA VAL A 122 -20.43 -8.59 -0.39
C VAL A 122 -20.29 -7.65 0.82
N ALA A 123 -19.25 -6.83 0.86
CA ALA A 123 -19.03 -5.85 1.92
C ALA A 123 -20.17 -4.83 1.99
N LYS A 124 -20.61 -4.32 0.83
CA LYS A 124 -21.77 -3.44 0.69
C LYS A 124 -23.04 -4.08 1.22
N ALA A 125 -23.33 -5.31 0.79
CA ALA A 125 -24.53 -6.03 1.24
C ALA A 125 -24.51 -6.26 2.75
N ALA A 126 -23.37 -6.65 3.31
CA ALA A 126 -23.21 -6.85 4.75
C ALA A 126 -23.35 -5.54 5.54
N ALA A 127 -22.82 -4.42 5.04
CA ALA A 127 -22.94 -3.11 5.69
C ALA A 127 -24.40 -2.62 5.68
N LEU A 128 -25.09 -2.73 4.55
CA LEU A 128 -26.51 -2.36 4.43
C LEU A 128 -27.41 -3.25 5.29
N ALA A 129 -27.11 -4.55 5.41
CA ALA A 129 -27.89 -5.45 6.26
C ALA A 129 -27.82 -5.08 7.75
N LYS A 130 -26.69 -4.54 8.24
CA LYS A 130 -26.53 -4.11 9.64
C LYS A 130 -27.48 -2.98 10.05
N VAL A 131 -27.87 -2.15 9.09
CA VAL A 131 -28.75 -0.99 9.32
C VAL A 131 -30.16 -1.20 8.78
N ALA A 132 -30.44 -2.34 8.13
CA ALA A 132 -31.72 -2.59 7.46
C ALA A 132 -32.92 -2.66 8.41
N GLU A 133 -32.69 -3.05 9.66
CA GLU A 133 -33.73 -3.16 10.69
C GLU A 133 -33.81 -1.91 11.58
N THR A 134 -32.90 -0.96 11.42
CA THR A 134 -32.84 0.28 12.20
C THR A 134 -33.33 1.42 11.32
N ASP A 135 -34.37 2.12 11.77
CA ASP A 135 -34.80 3.34 11.10
C ASP A 135 -33.69 4.39 11.22
N TYR A 136 -33.46 5.12 10.12
CA TYR A 136 -32.51 6.22 10.14
C TYR A 136 -32.97 7.32 11.09
N ASP A 137 -32.15 7.65 12.08
CA ASP A 137 -32.27 8.84 12.91
C ASP A 137 -31.03 9.72 12.71
N GLU A 138 -31.25 10.99 12.34
CA GLU A 138 -30.17 11.97 12.16
C GLU A 138 -29.36 12.17 13.45
N TRP A 139 -30.01 12.04 14.61
CA TRP A 139 -29.35 12.20 15.92
C TRP A 139 -28.28 11.13 16.16
N ASP A 140 -28.35 9.97 15.52
CA ASP A 140 -27.34 8.91 15.62
C ASP A 140 -26.03 9.27 14.93
N TYR A 141 -26.03 10.28 14.05
CA TYR A 141 -24.87 10.70 13.26
C TYR A 141 -24.36 12.08 13.63
N ARG A 142 -24.97 12.72 14.64
CA ARG A 142 -24.55 14.02 15.15
C ARG A 142 -23.48 13.90 16.22
N SER A 143 -22.54 14.86 16.25
CA SER A 143 -21.50 15.02 17.28
C SER A 143 -20.75 13.71 17.59
N GLN A 144 -20.41 12.95 16.55
CA GLN A 144 -19.68 11.69 16.66
C GLN A 144 -18.18 11.95 16.79
N ASP A 145 -17.48 11.10 17.55
CA ASP A 145 -16.02 11.13 17.66
C ASP A 145 -15.32 10.61 16.39
N GLU A 146 -16.05 9.86 15.54
CA GLU A 146 -15.57 9.31 14.28
C GLU A 146 -16.58 9.61 13.16
N CYS A 147 -16.09 9.85 11.94
CA CYS A 147 -16.96 9.97 10.78
C CYS A 147 -17.61 8.62 10.48
N LYS A 148 -18.94 8.57 10.43
CA LYS A 148 -19.71 7.38 10.07
C LYS A 148 -20.56 7.69 8.86
N CYS A 149 -20.60 6.77 7.91
CA CYS A 149 -21.52 6.88 6.79
C CYS A 149 -22.98 6.74 7.28
N PRO A 150 -23.86 7.72 7.01
CA PRO A 150 -25.26 7.65 7.43
C PRO A 150 -26.07 6.56 6.72
N HIS A 151 -25.59 6.06 5.58
CA HIS A 151 -26.29 5.03 4.79
C HIS A 151 -26.03 3.60 5.24
N CYS A 152 -24.88 3.34 5.86
CA CYS A 152 -24.46 1.97 6.19
C CYS A 152 -23.70 1.84 7.51
N ALA A 153 -23.63 2.92 8.31
CA ALA A 153 -22.92 3.02 9.58
C ALA A 153 -21.43 2.65 9.54
N THR A 154 -20.82 2.56 8.35
CA THR A 154 -19.39 2.26 8.22
C THR A 154 -18.58 3.45 8.73
N VAL A 155 -17.65 3.18 9.66
CA VAL A 155 -16.67 4.16 10.14
C VAL A 155 -15.69 4.49 9.02
N ILE A 156 -15.47 5.79 8.81
CA ILE A 156 -14.57 6.34 7.80
C ILE A 156 -13.47 7.09 8.55
N HIS A 157 -12.24 6.59 8.43
CA HIS A 157 -11.09 7.30 8.95
C HIS A 157 -10.78 8.52 8.08
N ILE A 158 -10.70 9.68 8.72
CA ILE A 158 -10.28 10.93 8.10
C ILE A 158 -9.01 11.35 8.83
N GLU A 159 -7.96 11.64 8.08
CA GLU A 159 -6.71 12.15 8.65
C GLU A 159 -6.91 13.59 9.15
N SER A 160 -6.15 13.99 10.17
CA SER A 160 -6.34 15.29 10.83
C SER A 160 -6.16 16.49 9.90
N GLU A 161 -5.30 16.35 8.90
CA GLU A 161 -5.01 17.32 7.85
C GLU A 161 -6.19 17.52 6.89
N ASP A 162 -7.07 16.52 6.82
CA ASP A 162 -8.25 16.51 5.97
C ASP A 162 -9.51 16.91 6.76
N TYR A 163 -9.42 17.34 8.01
CA TYR A 163 -10.60 17.79 8.76
C TYR A 163 -11.21 19.04 8.14
N GLY A 164 -12.54 19.09 8.09
CA GLY A 164 -13.30 20.17 7.49
C GLY A 164 -14.52 19.69 6.74
N ASP A 165 -15.41 20.65 6.47
CA ASP A 165 -16.69 20.39 5.82
C ASP A 165 -16.48 19.96 4.37
N LYS A 166 -17.14 18.88 3.96
CA LYS A 166 -17.01 18.34 2.61
C LYS A 166 -18.15 17.40 2.26
N ASN A 167 -18.41 17.26 0.96
CA ASN A 167 -19.24 16.16 0.45
C ASN A 167 -18.37 14.92 0.26
N MET A 168 -18.90 13.78 0.67
CA MET A 168 -18.22 12.49 0.65
C MET A 168 -19.06 11.43 -0.05
N THR A 169 -18.39 10.50 -0.71
CA THR A 169 -18.98 9.24 -1.18
C THR A 169 -18.41 8.12 -0.32
N CYS A 170 -19.27 7.30 0.29
CA CYS A 170 -18.81 6.17 1.09
C CYS A 170 -18.25 5.05 0.19
N ASP A 171 -16.98 4.67 0.40
CA ASP A 171 -16.33 3.61 -0.37
C ASP A 171 -16.99 2.23 -0.21
N THR A 172 -17.71 2.00 0.90
CA THR A 172 -18.36 0.70 1.16
C THR A 172 -19.73 0.59 0.50
N CYS A 173 -20.63 1.57 0.66
CA CYS A 173 -21.99 1.47 0.12
C CYS A 173 -22.21 2.30 -1.15
N GLY A 174 -21.33 3.24 -1.47
CA GLY A 174 -21.46 4.19 -2.57
C GLY A 174 -22.45 5.34 -2.31
N GLY A 175 -22.95 5.47 -1.08
CA GLY A 175 -23.87 6.54 -0.70
C GLY A 175 -23.15 7.87 -0.54
N GLU A 176 -23.75 8.95 -1.05
CA GLU A 176 -23.27 10.32 -0.89
C GLU A 176 -23.80 10.93 0.41
N PHE A 177 -22.96 11.67 1.13
CA PHE A 177 -23.36 12.36 2.35
C PHE A 177 -22.50 13.61 2.57
N GLU A 178 -23.03 14.56 3.32
CA GLU A 178 -22.31 15.76 3.75
C GLU A 178 -21.66 15.50 5.12
N LEU A 179 -20.39 15.85 5.25
CA LEU A 179 -19.67 15.88 6.51
C LEU A 179 -19.58 17.33 6.99
N VAL A 180 -20.02 17.58 8.22
CA VAL A 180 -19.84 18.85 8.92
C VAL A 180 -18.95 18.62 10.15
N THR A 181 -17.86 19.38 10.26
CA THR A 181 -16.89 19.23 11.35
C THR A 181 -17.19 20.19 12.50
N GLU A 182 -17.57 19.66 13.66
CA GLU A 182 -17.86 20.45 14.86
C GLU A 182 -16.60 20.60 15.75
N TYR A 183 -15.97 21.79 15.75
CA TYR A 183 -14.83 22.09 16.64
C TYR A 183 -15.29 22.63 18.00
N THR A 184 -14.98 21.92 19.08
CA THR A 184 -15.26 22.38 20.45
C THR A 184 -13.98 22.93 21.11
N ILE A 185 -13.95 24.24 21.41
CA ILE A 185 -12.84 24.89 22.13
C ILE A 185 -13.25 25.06 23.61
N GLN A 186 -12.45 24.54 24.53
CA GLN A 186 -12.68 24.67 25.98
C GLN A 186 -11.50 25.41 26.64
N PHE A 187 -11.79 26.36 27.53
CA PHE A 187 -10.80 27.15 28.25
C PHE A 187 -10.86 26.89 29.75
N THR A 188 -9.69 26.69 30.36
CA THR A 188 -9.54 26.68 31.82
C THR A 188 -8.54 27.76 32.20
N THR A 189 -8.93 28.66 33.11
CA THR A 189 -8.05 29.72 33.62
C THR A 189 -7.82 29.55 35.10
N LYS A 190 -6.62 29.95 35.55
CA LYS A 190 -6.23 29.99 36.96
C LYS A 190 -5.66 31.36 37.26
N VAL A 191 -5.84 31.84 38.49
CA VAL A 191 -5.21 33.08 38.95
C VAL A 191 -3.70 32.86 39.02
N ILE A 192 -2.94 33.81 38.48
CA ILE A 192 -1.50 33.92 38.68
C ILE A 192 -1.28 35.03 39.70
N GLY A 193 -0.66 34.69 40.84
CA GLY A 193 -0.43 35.62 41.95
C GLY A 193 -1.68 35.84 42.81
N GLU A 194 -1.84 37.04 43.34
CA GLU A 194 -3.02 37.39 44.14
C GLU A 194 -4.16 37.88 43.23
N ARG A 195 -5.39 37.48 43.60
CA ARG A 195 -6.59 37.96 42.92
C ARG A 195 -6.76 39.44 43.26
N LEU A 196 -6.74 40.31 42.23
CA LEU A 196 -7.01 41.74 42.39
C LEU A 196 -8.40 41.95 43.04
N THR A 197 -8.44 42.65 44.17
CA THR A 197 -9.66 43.06 44.89
C THR A 197 -9.83 44.58 44.81
N ALA A 198 -11.08 45.07 44.78
CA ALA A 198 -11.40 46.50 44.78
C ALA A 198 -11.21 47.15 46.16
#